data_AF-A0A160U1D7-F1
#
_entry.id   AF-A0A160U1D7-F1
#
_cell.length_a   1.000
_cell.length_b   1.000
_cell.length_c   1.000
_cell.angle_alpha   90.00
_cell.angle_beta   90.00
_cell.angle_gamma   90.00
#
_symmetry.space_group_name_H-M   'P 1'
#
loop_
_entity.id
_entity.type
_entity.pdbx_description
1 polymer ?
#
loop_
_entity_poly.entity_id
_entity_poly.type
_entity_poly.pdbx_seq_one_letter_code
_entity_poly.pdbx_strand_id
1 'polypeptide(L)' 'MAEPINLNKFRKAKAKAEKDKLAKENRAKFGRTKSDRSLEQARADKARRETEAHRRDDDPEDHG' A
#
# COMPACT_ATOMS: atom_id res chain seq x y z
N MET A 1 15.07 41.08 22.56
CA MET A 1 15.42 39.73 23.04
C MET A 1 14.99 38.73 21.97
N ALA A 2 15.92 37.93 21.44
CA ALA A 2 15.61 36.95 20.40
C ALA A 2 15.24 35.61 21.03
N GLU A 3 14.07 35.09 20.68
CA GLU A 3 13.57 33.82 21.21
C GLU A 3 14.27 32.66 20.49
N PRO A 4 14.87 31.69 21.21
CA PRO A 4 15.61 30.61 20.58
C PRO A 4 14.65 29.64 19.87
N ILE A 5 14.65 29.67 18.54
CA ILE A 5 13.80 28.79 17.72
C ILE A 5 14.45 27.42 17.58
N ASN A 6 13.71 26.36 17.90
CA ASN A 6 14.18 25.00 17.72
C ASN A 6 14.08 24.56 16.23
N LEU A 7 15.21 24.60 15.54
CA LEU A 7 15.33 24.22 14.13
C LEU A 7 14.93 22.76 13.85
N ASN A 8 15.09 21.85 14.80
CA ASN A 8 14.69 20.45 14.62
C ASN A 8 13.17 20.30 14.57
N LYS A 9 12.43 21.03 15.40
CA LYS A 9 10.95 21.07 15.33
C LYS A 9 10.50 21.61 13.98
N PHE A 10 11.12 22.69 13.50
CA PHE A 10 10.80 23.28 12.20
C PHE A 10 11.06 22.31 11.04
N ARG A 11 12.23 21.65 11.02
CA ARG A 11 12.56 20.62 10.01
C ARG A 11 11.57 19.47 10.03
N LYS A 12 11.20 18.97 11.21
CA LYS A 12 10.19 17.90 11.36
C LYS A 12 8.82 18.34 10.85
N ALA A 13 8.40 19.57 11.15
CA ALA A 13 7.13 20.12 10.67
C ALA A 13 7.12 20.21 9.14
N LYS A 14 8.19 20.72 8.53
CA LYS A 14 8.34 20.78 7.07
C LYS A 14 8.29 19.38 6.44
N ALA A 15 9.03 18.42 6.99
CA ALA A 15 9.03 17.04 6.51
C ALA A 15 7.64 16.39 6.59
N LYS A 16 6.87 16.68 7.64
CA LYS A 16 5.49 16.19 7.78
C LYS A 16 4.57 16.80 6.72
N ALA A 17 4.65 18.12 6.51
CA ALA A 17 3.85 18.82 5.50
C ALA A 17 4.14 18.32 4.07
N GLU A 18 5.41 18.07 3.73
CA GLU A 18 5.80 17.50 2.43
C GLU A 18 5.25 16.09 2.24
N LYS A 19 5.30 15.24 3.28
CA LYS A 19 4.68 13.90 3.25
C LYS A 19 3.16 13.98 3.04
N ASP A 20 2.48 14.92 3.68
CA ASP A 20 1.03 15.08 3.52
C ASP A 20 0.65 15.57 2.11
N LYS A 21 1.45 16.45 1.50
CA LYS A 21 1.27 16.86 0.09
C LYS A 21 1.43 15.68 -0.86
N LEU A 22 2.51 14.92 -0.72
CA LEU A 22 2.74 13.71 -1.53
C LEU A 22 1.62 12.69 -1.34
N ALA A 23 1.09 12.52 -0.13
CA ALA A 23 -0.05 11.64 0.12
C ALA A 23 -1.32 12.12 -0.60
N LYS A 24 -1.59 13.43 -0.59
CA LYS A 24 -2.72 14.03 -1.34
C LYS A 24 -2.55 13.86 -2.84
N GLU A 25 -1.36 14.15 -3.37
CA GLU A 25 -1.06 13.93 -4.79
C GLU A 25 -1.21 12.47 -5.19
N ASN A 26 -0.73 11.54 -4.37
CA ASN A 26 -0.88 10.11 -4.65
C ASN A 26 -2.34 9.65 -4.61
N ARG A 27 -3.18 10.21 -3.72
CA ARG A 27 -4.64 9.97 -3.74
C ARG A 27 -5.27 10.49 -5.02
N ALA A 28 -4.91 11.70 -5.46
CA ALA A 28 -5.45 12.29 -6.68
C ALA A 28 -4.99 11.57 -7.95
N LYS A 29 -3.69 11.22 -8.03
CA LYS A 29 -3.08 10.59 -9.21
C LYS A 29 -3.44 9.11 -9.37
N PHE A 30 -3.49 8.37 -8.26
CA PHE A 30 -3.64 6.91 -8.32
C PHE A 30 -4.98 6.41 -7.77
N GLY A 31 -5.81 7.27 -7.18
CA GLY A 31 -7.14 6.93 -6.67
C GLY A 31 -7.15 5.97 -5.47
N ARG A 32 -6.04 5.30 -5.17
CA ARG A 32 -5.89 4.30 -4.10
C ARG A 32 -4.59 4.55 -3.34
N THR A 33 -4.64 4.43 -2.01
CA THR A 33 -3.43 4.57 -1.19
C THR A 33 -2.53 3.33 -1.32
N LYS A 34 -1.26 3.43 -0.90
CA LYS A 34 -0.36 2.25 -0.84
C LYS A 34 -0.95 1.15 0.06
N SER A 35 -1.59 1.55 1.16
CA SER A 35 -2.26 0.64 2.09
C SER A 35 -3.42 -0.09 1.43
N ASP A 36 -4.26 0.62 0.68
CA ASP A 36 -5.38 0.00 -0.06
C ASP A 36 -4.90 -0.99 -1.12
N ARG A 37 -3.84 -0.63 -1.87
CA ARG A 37 -3.22 -1.54 -2.84
C ARG A 37 -2.67 -2.79 -2.19
N SER A 38 -1.96 -2.65 -1.08
CA SER A 38 -1.42 -3.79 -0.33
C SER A 38 -2.51 -4.70 0.21
N LEU A 39 -3.63 -4.11 0.65
CA LEU A 39 -4.76 -4.84 1.19
C LEU A 39 -5.50 -5.60 0.09
N GLU A 40 -5.74 -4.97 -1.05
CA GLU A 40 -6.29 -5.66 -2.23
C GLU A 40 -5.38 -6.78 -2.72
N GLN A 41 -4.07 -6.55 -2.77
CA GLN A 41 -3.13 -7.58 -3.21
C GLN A 41 -3.14 -8.77 -2.26
N ALA A 42 -3.15 -8.53 -0.95
CA ALA A 42 -3.29 -9.60 0.04
C ALA A 42 -4.62 -10.35 -0.07
N ARG A 43 -5.73 -9.65 -0.36
CA ARG A 43 -7.04 -10.28 -0.63
C ARG A 43 -7.02 -11.12 -1.90
N ALA A 44 -6.43 -10.62 -2.97
CA ALA A 44 -6.29 -11.32 -4.24
C ALA A 44 -5.41 -12.56 -4.09
N ASP A 45 -4.30 -12.47 -3.36
CA ASP A 45 -3.43 -13.61 -3.05
C ASP A 45 -4.13 -14.66 -2.20
N LYS A 46 -4.91 -14.23 -1.20
CA LYS A 46 -5.73 -15.15 -0.40
C LYS A 46 -6.76 -15.87 -1.27
N ALA A 47 -7.50 -15.12 -2.11
CA ALA A 47 -8.47 -15.70 -3.02
C ALA A 47 -7.82 -16.69 -4.00
N ARG A 48 -6.64 -16.34 -4.56
CA ARG A 48 -5.86 -17.26 -5.42
C ARG A 48 -5.51 -18.55 -4.69
N ARG A 49 -4.95 -18.45 -3.49
CA ARG A 49 -4.60 -19.63 -2.66
C ARG A 49 -5.81 -20.48 -2.32
N GLU A 50 -6.95 -19.86 -2.00
CA GLU A 50 -8.19 -20.58 -1.75
C GLU A 50 -8.66 -21.31 -3.01
N THR A 51 -8.66 -20.65 -4.17
CA THR A 51 -9.02 -21.29 -5.44
C THR A 51 -8.06 -22.39 -5.86
N GLU A 52 -6.75 -22.25 -5.58
CA GLU A 52 -5.75 -23.28 -5.84
C GLU A 52 -5.91 -24.47 -4.88
N ALA A 53 -6.15 -24.23 -3.59
CA ALA A 53 -6.39 -25.30 -2.62
C ALA A 53 -7.69 -26.07 -2.88
N HIS A 54 -8.67 -25.42 -3.51
CA HIS A 54 -9.93 -26.04 -3.95
C HIS A 54 -9.87 -26.58 -5.38
N ARG A 55 -8.77 -26.35 -6.12
CA ARG A 55 -8.53 -27.02 -7.39
C ARG A 55 -8.25 -28.47 -7.06
N ARG A 56 -9.16 -29.37 -7.45
CA ARG A 56 -8.89 -30.80 -7.43
C ARG A 56 -7.76 -31.04 -8.45
N ASP A 57 -6.72 -31.76 -8.07
CA ASP A 57 -5.71 -32.30 -8.99
C ASP A 57 -6.29 -33.37 -9.95
N ASP A 58 -7.60 -33.30 -10.25
CA ASP A 58 -8.26 -34.12 -11.26
C ASP A 58 -8.37 -33.28 -12.53
N ASP A 59 -7.23 -33.11 -13.20
CA ASP A 59 -7.26 -33.09 -14.66
C ASP A 59 -6.99 -34.53 -15.10
N PRO A 60 -8.01 -35.34 -15.40
CA PRO A 60 -7.83 -36.68 -15.97
C PRO A 60 -7.44 -36.64 -17.45
N GLU A 61 -6.78 -35.59 -17.95
CA GLU A 61 -6.28 -35.50 -19.34
C GLU A 61 -4.75 -35.66 -19.47
N ASP A 62 -4.15 -36.51 -18.63
CA ASP A 62 -2.88 -37.21 -18.94
C ASP A 62 -3.06 -38.74 -18.88
N HIS A 63 -4.07 -39.22 -19.62
CA HIS A 63 -4.16 -40.61 -20.05
C HIS A 63 -4.49 -40.64 -21.55
N GLY A 64 -3.44 -40.65 -22.39
CA GLY A 64 -3.53 -40.85 -23.83
C GLY A 64 -2.24 -40.53 -24.56
#